data_AF-A0A497ATT7-F1
#
_entry.id   AF-A0A497ATT7-F1
#
_cell.length_a   1.000
_cell.length_b   1.000
_cell.length_c   1.000
_cell.angle_alpha   90.00
_cell.angle_beta   90.00
_cell.angle_gamma   90.00
#
_symmetry.space_group_name_H-M   'P 1'
#
loop_
_entity.id
_entity.type
_entity.pdbx_description
1 polymer ?
#
loop_
_entity_poly.entity_id
_entity_poly.type
_entity_poly.pdbx_seq_one_letter_code
_entity_poly.pdbx_strand_id
1 'polypeptide(L)'
;QERKAIDDLPKRLDKKFWDNENRLLLAEILPLLSEGAEEAALFSAETIEGATGIGVDWTLVNTEAAKWARTHAGELAKGITKTTRNNIGQHVAEFVETPGMTLGDLRQKLAKLPAFSENRARMIAVTETTRAAREGNLATARTYENEGLFTWERTWHTNRDSLVCELCRPLDGKKAGGLDEEYPLGGGAGPPRHPRCRCWETLKPIVSGP
;
A
#
# COMPACT_ATOMS: atom_id res chain seq x y z
N GLN A 1 25.08 -19.68 29.99
CA GLN A 1 25.00 -18.37 29.30
C GLN A 1 23.72 -18.24 28.48
N GLU A 2 23.26 -19.29 27.77
CA GLU A 2 22.03 -19.26 26.95
C GLU A 2 20.75 -18.94 27.75
N ARG A 3 20.55 -19.55 28.94
CA ARG A 3 19.38 -19.29 29.80
C ARG A 3 19.19 -17.82 30.18
N LYS A 4 20.27 -17.11 30.53
CA LYS A 4 20.23 -15.68 30.84
C LYS A 4 19.91 -14.83 29.60
N ALA A 5 20.43 -15.20 28.44
CA ALA A 5 20.12 -14.50 27.20
C ALA A 5 18.63 -14.64 26.83
N ILE A 6 18.02 -15.79 27.18
CA ILE A 6 16.59 -16.08 27.00
C ILE A 6 15.74 -15.23 27.95
N ASP A 7 16.07 -15.21 29.24
CA ASP A 7 15.30 -14.48 30.25
C ASP A 7 15.28 -12.96 30.00
N ASP A 8 16.31 -12.44 29.32
CA ASP A 8 16.40 -11.02 28.95
C ASP A 8 15.73 -10.68 27.61
N LEU A 9 15.27 -11.67 26.80
CA LEU A 9 14.61 -11.41 25.51
C LEU A 9 13.41 -10.45 25.60
N PRO A 10 12.47 -10.60 26.56
CA PRO A 10 11.36 -9.67 26.70
C PRO A 10 11.79 -8.23 26.98
N LYS A 11 12.90 -8.03 27.72
CA LYS A 11 13.47 -6.71 27.99
C LYS A 11 14.14 -6.10 26.77
N ARG A 12 14.70 -6.93 25.88
CA ARG A 12 15.33 -6.48 24.62
C ARG A 12 14.31 -6.16 23.54
N LEU A 13 13.18 -6.86 23.52
CA LEU A 13 12.07 -6.66 22.59
C LEU A 13 10.96 -5.79 23.22
N ASP A 14 11.38 -4.78 23.98
CA ASP A 14 10.49 -3.88 24.71
C ASP A 14 9.78 -2.87 23.78
N LYS A 15 8.99 -1.98 24.37
CA LYS A 15 8.29 -0.93 23.62
C LYS A 15 9.26 -0.05 22.82
N LYS A 16 10.41 0.31 23.39
CA LYS A 16 11.39 1.20 22.75
C LYS A 16 11.99 0.56 21.51
N PHE A 17 12.30 -0.74 21.57
CA PHE A 17 12.72 -1.50 20.40
C PHE A 17 11.67 -1.44 19.28
N TRP A 18 10.42 -1.81 19.56
CA TRP A 18 9.37 -1.84 18.53
C TRP A 18 9.00 -0.45 17.98
N ASP A 19 9.07 0.60 18.81
CA ASP A 19 8.90 1.98 18.35
C ASP A 19 10.02 2.37 17.37
N ASN A 20 11.26 1.96 17.66
CA ASN A 20 12.39 2.19 16.76
C ASN A 20 12.26 1.42 15.44
N GLU A 21 11.86 0.14 15.47
CA GLU A 21 11.63 -0.66 14.27
C GLU A 21 10.53 -0.04 13.38
N ASN A 22 9.42 0.40 13.99
CA ASN A 22 8.37 1.10 13.26
C ASN A 22 8.89 2.39 12.60
N ARG A 23 9.73 3.16 13.31
CA ARG A 23 10.32 4.39 12.79
C ARG A 23 11.27 4.12 11.63
N LEU A 24 12.11 3.11 11.73
CA LEU A 24 13.02 2.72 10.65
C LEU A 24 12.25 2.28 9.41
N LEU A 25 11.24 1.42 9.59
CA LEU A 25 10.41 0.98 8.47
C LEU A 25 9.64 2.12 7.81
N LEU A 26 9.12 3.05 8.60
CA LEU A 26 8.46 4.25 8.06
C LEU A 26 9.43 5.11 7.24
N ALA A 27 10.67 5.27 7.68
CA ALA A 27 11.69 6.04 6.97
C ALA A 27 12.04 5.45 5.60
N GLU A 28 11.89 4.13 5.42
CA GLU A 28 12.10 3.45 4.14
C GLU A 28 10.87 3.50 3.23
N ILE A 29 9.67 3.29 3.81
CA ILE A 29 8.43 3.19 3.03
C ILE A 29 7.95 4.57 2.54
N LEU A 30 8.06 5.59 3.39
CA LEU A 30 7.50 6.91 3.09
C LEU A 30 8.05 7.50 1.79
N PRO A 31 9.38 7.57 1.56
CA PRO A 31 9.91 8.12 0.32
C PRO A 31 9.37 7.42 -0.93
N LEU A 32 9.27 6.08 -0.90
CA LEU A 32 8.78 5.29 -2.04
C LEU A 32 7.31 5.56 -2.35
N LEU A 33 6.47 5.68 -1.32
CA LEU A 33 5.05 5.99 -1.50
C LEU A 33 4.82 7.43 -1.93
N SER A 34 5.62 8.37 -1.41
CA SER A 34 5.61 9.77 -1.83
C SER A 34 5.98 9.88 -3.31
N GLU A 35 7.14 9.35 -3.70
CA GLU A 35 7.61 9.37 -5.09
C GLU A 35 6.58 8.78 -6.05
N GLY A 36 6.09 7.56 -5.79
CA GLY A 36 5.13 6.93 -6.68
C GLY A 36 3.77 7.63 -6.78
N ALA A 37 3.29 8.27 -5.69
CA ALA A 37 2.04 9.02 -5.72
C ALA A 37 2.19 10.39 -6.39
N GLU A 38 3.30 11.08 -6.13
CA GLU A 38 3.61 12.38 -6.72
C GLU A 38 3.87 12.26 -8.22
N GLU A 39 4.62 11.24 -8.66
CA GLU A 39 4.83 10.95 -10.09
C GLU A 39 3.52 10.64 -10.83
N ALA A 40 2.67 9.80 -10.24
CA ALA A 40 1.38 9.46 -10.84
C ALA A 40 0.46 10.69 -10.91
N ALA A 41 0.46 11.51 -9.87
CA ALA A 41 -0.30 12.76 -9.86
C ALA A 41 0.18 13.72 -10.95
N LEU A 42 1.51 13.87 -11.12
CA LEU A 42 2.08 14.74 -12.15
C LEU A 42 1.68 14.27 -13.53
N PHE A 43 1.89 12.98 -13.81
CA PHE A 43 1.53 12.37 -15.08
C PHE A 43 0.02 12.52 -15.39
N SER A 44 -0.83 12.35 -14.36
CA SER A 44 -2.28 12.54 -14.49
C SER A 44 -2.62 13.98 -14.85
N ALA A 45 -2.03 14.96 -14.14
CA ALA A 45 -2.27 16.38 -14.39
C ALA A 45 -1.85 16.79 -15.81
N GLU A 46 -0.65 16.40 -16.24
CA GLU A 46 -0.16 16.64 -17.61
C GLU A 46 -1.06 16.01 -18.67
N THR A 47 -1.54 14.78 -18.42
CA THR A 47 -2.45 14.08 -19.33
C THR A 47 -3.78 14.80 -19.47
N ILE A 48 -4.36 15.26 -18.34
CA ILE A 48 -5.64 15.97 -18.34
C ILE A 48 -5.50 17.35 -18.99
N GLU A 49 -4.46 18.11 -18.65
CA GLU A 49 -4.19 19.41 -19.25
C GLU A 49 -3.97 19.28 -20.76
N GLY A 50 -3.16 18.32 -21.21
CA GLY A 50 -2.94 18.06 -22.64
C GLY A 50 -4.21 17.65 -23.39
N ALA A 51 -5.13 16.94 -22.74
CA ALA A 51 -6.39 16.49 -23.34
C ALA A 51 -7.50 17.56 -23.32
N THR A 52 -7.49 18.48 -22.35
CA THR A 52 -8.60 19.42 -22.11
C THR A 52 -8.23 20.89 -22.32
N GLY A 53 -6.93 21.22 -22.30
CA GLY A 53 -6.41 22.58 -22.25
C GLY A 53 -6.57 23.27 -20.89
N ILE A 54 -7.01 22.55 -19.86
CA ILE A 54 -7.28 23.11 -18.52
C ILE A 54 -6.22 22.60 -17.54
N GLY A 55 -5.34 23.48 -17.11
CA GLY A 55 -4.38 23.21 -16.02
C GLY A 55 -5.03 23.25 -14.65
N VAL A 56 -4.32 22.77 -13.63
CA VAL A 56 -4.73 22.75 -12.22
C VAL A 56 -3.60 23.26 -11.34
N ASP A 57 -3.90 23.71 -10.11
CA ASP A 57 -2.86 24.02 -9.14
C ASP A 57 -2.07 22.76 -8.75
N TRP A 58 -0.90 22.62 -9.37
CA TRP A 58 0.01 21.51 -9.11
C TRP A 58 0.49 21.47 -7.65
N THR A 59 0.60 22.62 -6.98
CA THR A 59 1.01 22.68 -5.58
C THR A 59 -0.01 21.97 -4.70
N LEU A 60 -1.30 22.17 -4.98
CA LEU A 60 -2.39 21.55 -4.24
C LEU A 60 -2.44 20.04 -4.50
N VAL A 61 -2.34 19.62 -5.77
CA VAL A 61 -2.31 18.20 -6.15
C VAL A 61 -1.15 17.46 -5.46
N ASN A 62 0.06 18.01 -5.54
CA ASN A 62 1.24 17.43 -4.92
C ASN A 62 1.11 17.37 -3.39
N THR A 63 0.50 18.40 -2.78
CA THR A 63 0.25 18.44 -1.33
C THR A 63 -0.67 17.31 -0.88
N GLU A 64 -1.74 17.04 -1.63
CA GLU A 64 -2.68 15.96 -1.32
C GLU A 64 -2.08 14.56 -1.56
N ALA A 65 -1.32 14.37 -2.65
CA ALA A 65 -0.58 13.13 -2.88
C ALA A 65 0.43 12.84 -1.75
N ALA A 66 1.23 13.84 -1.37
CA ALA A 66 2.20 13.72 -0.28
C ALA A 66 1.53 13.47 1.08
N LYS A 67 0.36 14.08 1.32
CA LYS A 67 -0.44 13.87 2.55
C LYS A 67 -1.01 12.47 2.63
N TRP A 68 -1.50 11.93 1.51
CA TRP A 68 -1.91 10.53 1.41
C TRP A 68 -0.73 9.61 1.74
N ALA A 69 0.43 9.81 1.09
CA ALA A 69 1.62 8.99 1.28
C ALA A 69 2.08 8.98 2.74
N ARG A 70 2.14 10.15 3.40
CA ARG A 70 2.48 10.27 4.83
C ARG A 70 1.55 9.47 5.74
N THR A 71 0.24 9.60 5.52
CA THR A 71 -0.77 8.91 6.32
C THR A 71 -0.65 7.40 6.13
N HIS A 72 -0.68 6.96 4.87
CA HIS A 72 -0.69 5.54 4.51
C HIS A 72 0.62 4.83 4.89
N ALA A 73 1.78 5.45 4.66
CA ALA A 73 3.08 4.91 5.08
C ALA A 73 3.12 4.67 6.60
N GLY A 74 2.59 5.61 7.38
CA GLY A 74 2.51 5.50 8.84
C GLY A 74 1.65 4.33 9.29
N GLU A 75 0.49 4.13 8.66
CA GLU A 75 -0.41 3.01 8.94
C GLU A 75 0.18 1.67 8.51
N LEU A 76 0.78 1.61 7.33
CA LEU A 76 1.43 0.43 6.79
C LEU A 76 2.61 -0.02 7.66
N ALA A 77 3.50 0.90 8.03
CA ALA A 77 4.64 0.62 8.90
C ALA A 77 4.18 0.07 10.27
N LYS A 78 3.13 0.68 10.86
CA LYS A 78 2.53 0.20 12.11
C LYS A 78 1.96 -1.21 11.95
N GLY A 79 1.23 -1.47 10.87
CA GLY A 79 0.62 -2.77 10.58
C GLY A 79 1.67 -3.88 10.41
N ILE A 80 2.73 -3.61 9.65
CA ILE A 80 3.84 -4.54 9.45
C ILE A 80 4.56 -4.81 10.78
N THR A 81 4.88 -3.76 11.54
CA THR A 81 5.58 -3.88 12.82
C THR A 81 4.75 -4.68 13.82
N LYS A 82 3.45 -4.38 13.95
CA LYS A 82 2.53 -5.11 14.83
C LYS A 82 2.46 -6.60 14.47
N THR A 83 2.30 -6.91 13.18
CA THR A 83 2.23 -8.30 12.70
C THR A 83 3.53 -9.05 13.00
N THR A 84 4.67 -8.41 12.76
CA THR A 84 6.00 -8.97 13.02
C THR A 84 6.23 -9.22 14.50
N ARG A 85 5.87 -8.24 15.36
CA ARG A 85 5.93 -8.36 16.82
C ARG A 85 5.10 -9.52 17.34
N ASN A 86 3.86 -9.66 16.85
CA ASN A 86 2.97 -10.73 17.28
C ASN A 86 3.53 -12.12 16.93
N ASN A 87 4.02 -12.30 15.70
CA ASN A 87 4.62 -13.56 15.25
C ASN A 87 5.87 -13.91 16.07
N ILE A 88 6.76 -12.95 16.31
CA ILE A 88 7.95 -13.18 17.15
C ILE A 88 7.53 -13.54 18.58
N GLY A 89 6.58 -12.81 19.15
CA GLY A 89 6.07 -13.07 20.50
C GLY A 89 5.51 -14.49 20.66
N GLN A 90 4.76 -14.97 19.67
CA GLN A 90 4.22 -16.33 19.65
C GLN A 90 5.33 -17.40 19.68
N HIS A 91 6.38 -17.27 18.87
CA HIS A 91 7.48 -18.25 18.87
C HIS A 91 8.40 -18.15 20.08
N VAL A 92 8.55 -16.96 20.67
CA VAL A 92 9.26 -16.81 21.95
C VAL A 92 8.47 -17.50 23.07
N ALA A 93 7.14 -17.35 23.10
CA ALA A 93 6.30 -18.07 24.07
C ALA A 93 6.39 -19.59 23.87
N GLU A 94 6.24 -20.07 22.63
CA GLU A 94 6.38 -21.49 22.27
C GLU A 94 7.74 -22.07 22.74
N PHE A 95 8.81 -21.31 22.53
CA PHE A 95 10.14 -21.70 22.97
C PHE A 95 10.28 -21.82 24.49
N VAL A 96 9.70 -20.88 25.25
CA VAL A 96 9.70 -20.92 26.72
C VAL A 96 8.88 -22.10 27.25
N GLU A 97 7.79 -22.44 26.58
CA GLU A 97 6.83 -23.46 27.01
C GLU A 97 7.23 -24.89 26.61
N THR A 98 8.15 -25.07 25.64
CA THR A 98 8.51 -26.39 25.10
C THR A 98 9.77 -26.96 25.79
N PRO A 99 9.65 -28.02 26.62
CA PRO A 99 10.82 -28.64 27.24
C PRO A 99 11.76 -29.25 26.20
N GLY A 100 13.06 -28.98 26.33
CA GLY A 100 14.09 -29.52 25.45
C GLY A 100 14.30 -28.75 24.14
N MET A 101 13.49 -27.72 23.84
CA MET A 101 13.75 -26.84 22.70
C MET A 101 15.00 -25.99 22.96
N THR A 102 15.89 -25.89 21.97
CA THR A 102 17.15 -25.16 22.09
C THR A 102 17.05 -23.75 21.51
N LEU A 103 17.98 -22.88 21.91
CA LEU A 103 18.09 -21.54 21.30
C LEU A 103 18.40 -21.63 19.79
N GLY A 104 19.09 -22.69 19.36
CA GLY A 104 19.31 -23.01 17.95
C GLY A 104 17.99 -23.23 17.20
N ASP A 105 17.06 -23.96 17.80
CA ASP A 105 15.73 -24.23 17.22
C ASP A 105 14.90 -22.95 17.11
N LEU A 106 14.90 -22.11 18.16
CA LEU A 106 14.23 -20.82 18.11
C LEU A 106 14.82 -19.93 17.02
N ARG A 107 16.15 -19.85 16.90
CA ARG A 107 16.82 -19.08 15.84
C ARG A 107 16.42 -19.59 14.44
N GLN A 108 16.38 -20.89 14.24
CA GLN A 108 15.94 -21.47 12.96
C GLN A 108 14.47 -21.16 12.65
N LYS A 109 13.58 -21.21 13.65
CA LYS A 109 12.16 -20.83 13.47
C LYS A 109 12.02 -19.35 13.12
N LEU A 110 12.68 -18.46 13.88
CA LEU A 110 12.64 -17.02 13.66
C LEU A 110 13.20 -16.65 12.27
N ALA A 111 14.29 -17.28 11.85
CA ALA A 111 14.89 -17.05 10.52
C ALA A 111 13.97 -17.48 9.37
N LYS A 112 13.07 -18.44 9.61
CA LYS A 112 12.08 -18.93 8.62
C LYS A 112 10.75 -18.17 8.67
N LEU A 113 10.63 -17.14 9.51
CA LEU A 113 9.38 -16.40 9.64
C LEU A 113 8.99 -15.74 8.31
N PRO A 114 7.74 -15.92 7.85
CA PRO A 114 7.24 -15.23 6.65
C PRO A 114 7.35 -13.71 6.73
N ALA A 115 7.37 -13.15 7.95
CA ALA A 115 7.56 -11.73 8.21
C ALA A 115 8.81 -11.15 7.53
N PHE A 116 9.88 -11.96 7.45
CA PHE A 116 11.18 -11.60 6.86
C PHE A 116 11.42 -12.21 5.48
N SER A 117 10.39 -12.81 4.87
CA SER A 117 10.53 -13.45 3.57
C SER A 117 10.51 -12.45 2.41
N GLU A 118 11.34 -12.69 1.40
CA GLU A 118 11.34 -11.94 0.13
C GLU A 118 9.96 -11.96 -0.52
N ASN A 119 9.26 -13.11 -0.45
CA ASN A 119 7.91 -13.26 -0.97
C ASN A 119 6.92 -12.27 -0.35
N ARG A 120 7.02 -12.00 0.95
CA ARG A 120 6.17 -11.01 1.64
C ARG A 120 6.56 -9.59 1.27
N ALA A 121 7.85 -9.29 1.22
CA ALA A 121 8.34 -7.98 0.78
C ALA A 121 7.83 -7.67 -0.63
N ARG A 122 7.94 -8.62 -1.57
CA ARG A 122 7.45 -8.49 -2.94
C ARG A 122 5.92 -8.33 -3.02
N MET A 123 5.16 -9.03 -2.17
CA MET A 123 3.71 -8.84 -2.08
C MET A 123 3.33 -7.42 -1.72
N ILE A 124 3.98 -6.88 -0.69
CA ILE A 124 3.74 -5.52 -0.21
C ILE A 124 4.13 -4.55 -1.32
N ALA A 125 5.34 -4.63 -1.85
CA ALA A 125 5.83 -3.74 -2.91
C ALA A 125 4.85 -3.64 -4.09
N VAL A 126 4.44 -4.78 -4.68
CA VAL A 126 3.49 -4.78 -5.80
C VAL A 126 2.15 -4.12 -5.43
N THR A 127 1.66 -4.39 -4.22
CA THR A 127 0.36 -3.84 -3.77
C THR A 127 0.45 -2.33 -3.58
N GLU A 128 1.52 -1.88 -2.94
CA GLU A 128 1.67 -0.48 -2.55
C GLU A 128 2.08 0.41 -3.72
N THR A 129 2.83 -0.09 -4.70
CA THR A 129 3.06 0.63 -5.97
C THR A 129 1.76 0.87 -6.73
N THR A 130 0.91 -0.16 -6.87
CA THR A 130 -0.40 -0.02 -7.51
C THR A 130 -1.28 0.98 -6.76
N ARG A 131 -1.24 0.97 -5.43
CA ARG A 131 -2.01 1.89 -4.60
C ARG A 131 -1.51 3.33 -4.75
N ALA A 132 -0.20 3.55 -4.69
CA ALA A 132 0.40 4.87 -4.87
C ALA A 132 0.00 5.49 -6.22
N ALA A 133 0.09 4.71 -7.30
CA ALA A 133 -0.32 5.17 -8.62
C ALA A 133 -1.81 5.58 -8.66
N ARG A 134 -2.70 4.76 -8.08
CA ARG A 134 -4.13 5.10 -8.00
C ARG A 134 -4.36 6.39 -7.20
N GLU A 135 -3.73 6.52 -6.04
CA GLU A 135 -4.02 7.63 -5.13
C GLU A 135 -3.44 8.95 -5.63
N GLY A 136 -2.31 8.93 -6.34
CA GLY A 136 -1.81 10.10 -7.08
C GLY A 136 -2.76 10.57 -8.18
N ASN A 137 -3.26 9.62 -8.97
CA ASN A 137 -4.27 9.89 -9.99
C ASN A 137 -5.55 10.50 -9.40
N LEU A 138 -6.02 9.97 -8.27
CA LEU A 138 -7.20 10.48 -7.57
C LEU A 138 -6.98 11.84 -6.92
N ALA A 139 -5.78 12.12 -6.40
CA ALA A 139 -5.45 13.43 -5.86
C ALA A 139 -5.65 14.51 -6.95
N THR A 140 -5.17 14.24 -8.16
CA THR A 140 -5.37 15.12 -9.33
C THR A 140 -6.85 15.28 -9.65
N ALA A 141 -7.56 14.17 -9.82
CA ALA A 141 -8.97 14.18 -10.21
C ALA A 141 -9.87 14.90 -9.20
N ARG A 142 -9.62 14.71 -7.90
CA ARG A 142 -10.35 15.39 -6.82
C ARG A 142 -10.14 16.89 -6.85
N THR A 143 -8.95 17.37 -7.20
CA THR A 143 -8.70 18.81 -7.32
C THR A 143 -9.57 19.42 -8.41
N TYR A 144 -9.58 18.84 -9.61
CA TYR A 144 -10.46 19.29 -10.70
C TYR A 144 -11.96 19.17 -10.36
N GLU A 145 -12.37 18.11 -9.65
CA GLU A 145 -13.77 17.91 -9.24
C GLU A 145 -14.19 18.97 -8.20
N ASN A 146 -13.32 19.30 -7.24
CA ASN A 146 -13.57 20.34 -6.24
C ASN A 146 -13.65 21.76 -6.84
N GLU A 147 -12.96 21.99 -7.96
CA GLU A 147 -13.07 23.22 -8.75
C GLU A 147 -14.32 23.24 -9.64
N GLY A 148 -15.11 22.16 -9.68
CA GLY A 148 -16.33 22.04 -10.48
C GLY A 148 -16.09 21.84 -11.97
N LEU A 149 -14.84 21.56 -12.38
CA LEU A 149 -14.44 21.51 -13.78
C LEU A 149 -14.87 20.19 -14.45
N PHE A 150 -14.67 19.07 -13.76
CA PHE A 150 -14.93 17.74 -14.29
C PHE A 150 -15.66 16.86 -13.29
N THR A 151 -16.52 15.99 -13.83
CA THR A 151 -16.86 14.71 -13.22
C THR A 151 -16.03 13.62 -13.88
N TRP A 152 -16.07 12.39 -13.37
CA TRP A 152 -15.14 11.34 -13.78
C TRP A 152 -15.85 10.06 -14.19
N GLU A 153 -15.33 9.39 -15.21
CA GLU A 153 -15.55 7.98 -15.44
C GLU A 153 -14.24 7.23 -15.21
N ARG A 154 -14.28 6.20 -14.38
CA ARG A 154 -13.12 5.38 -14.05
C ARG A 154 -13.23 4.05 -14.77
N THR A 155 -12.14 3.59 -15.39
CA THR A 155 -12.09 2.31 -16.09
C THR A 155 -11.03 1.41 -15.48
N TRP A 156 -11.41 0.20 -15.11
CA TRP A 156 -10.52 -0.82 -14.58
C TRP A 156 -9.77 -1.53 -15.71
N HIS A 157 -8.47 -1.70 -15.54
CA HIS A 157 -7.62 -2.47 -16.46
C HIS A 157 -6.85 -3.55 -15.71
N THR A 158 -6.66 -4.67 -16.38
CA THR A 158 -5.82 -5.77 -15.91
C THR A 158 -4.60 -5.87 -16.81
N ASN A 159 -3.51 -6.48 -16.32
CA ASN A 159 -2.36 -6.76 -17.17
C ASN A 159 -2.62 -7.80 -18.28
N ARG A 160 -3.83 -8.41 -18.32
CA ARG A 160 -4.26 -9.43 -19.28
C ARG A 160 -3.30 -10.61 -19.45
N ASP A 161 -2.48 -10.87 -18.44
CA ASP A 161 -1.56 -12.01 -18.41
C ASP A 161 -2.18 -13.22 -17.68
N SER A 162 -1.50 -14.36 -17.78
CA SER A 162 -1.96 -15.60 -17.12
C SER A 162 -1.96 -15.51 -15.59
N LEU A 163 -1.28 -14.52 -15.01
CA LEU A 163 -1.16 -14.29 -13.56
C LEU A 163 -2.28 -13.41 -12.98
N VAL A 164 -3.11 -12.79 -13.82
CA VAL A 164 -4.32 -12.10 -13.36
C VAL A 164 -5.29 -13.13 -12.78
N CYS A 165 -5.70 -12.91 -11.52
CA CYS A 165 -6.60 -13.83 -10.81
C CYS A 165 -8.02 -13.82 -11.38
N GLU A 166 -8.77 -14.88 -11.08
CA GLU A 166 -10.16 -15.06 -11.53
C GLU A 166 -11.11 -13.96 -11.00
N LEU A 167 -10.75 -13.31 -9.90
CA LEU A 167 -11.52 -12.18 -9.35
C LEU A 167 -11.34 -10.90 -10.18
N CYS A 168 -10.16 -10.67 -10.74
CA CYS A 168 -9.84 -9.44 -11.47
C CYS A 168 -10.08 -9.55 -12.97
N ARG A 169 -9.96 -10.75 -13.57
CA ARG A 169 -10.22 -10.94 -15.02
C ARG A 169 -11.57 -10.37 -15.49
N PRO A 170 -12.70 -10.58 -14.76
CA PRO A 170 -14.00 -10.05 -15.17
C PRO A 170 -14.15 -8.53 -15.02
N LEU A 171 -13.23 -7.88 -14.30
CA LEU A 171 -13.22 -6.43 -14.09
C LEU A 171 -12.57 -5.67 -15.25
N ASP A 172 -11.85 -6.32 -16.15
CA ASP A 172 -11.20 -5.64 -17.27
C ASP A 172 -12.22 -4.88 -18.14
N GLY A 173 -11.99 -3.58 -18.33
CA GLY A 173 -12.88 -2.68 -19.06
C GLY A 173 -14.16 -2.29 -18.31
N LYS A 174 -14.35 -2.73 -17.06
CA LYS A 174 -15.49 -2.29 -16.24
C LYS A 174 -15.31 -0.84 -15.80
N LYS A 175 -16.43 -0.16 -15.68
CA LYS A 175 -16.50 1.27 -15.39
C LYS A 175 -17.19 1.54 -14.06
N ALA A 176 -16.79 2.61 -13.40
CA ALA A 176 -17.46 3.22 -12.25
C ALA A 176 -17.63 4.72 -12.53
N GLY A 177 -18.77 5.31 -12.13
CA GLY A 177 -19.03 6.73 -12.24
C GLY A 177 -18.44 7.49 -11.06
N GLY A 178 -17.97 8.73 -11.24
CA GLY A 178 -17.40 9.51 -10.16
C GLY A 178 -16.16 8.89 -9.50
N LEU A 179 -15.60 9.58 -8.52
CA LEU A 179 -14.36 9.15 -7.86
C LEU A 179 -14.58 8.15 -6.72
N ASP A 180 -15.74 8.21 -6.08
CA ASP A 180 -16.04 7.42 -4.89
C ASP A 180 -17.03 6.26 -5.13
N GLU A 181 -17.54 6.06 -6.36
CA GLU A 181 -18.36 4.88 -6.65
C GLU A 181 -17.52 3.60 -6.73
N GLU A 182 -18.15 2.50 -6.34
CA GLU A 182 -17.55 1.18 -6.44
C GLU A 182 -17.65 0.59 -7.84
N TYR A 183 -16.62 -0.13 -8.24
CA TYR A 183 -16.68 -0.97 -9.43
C TYR A 183 -17.65 -2.15 -9.22
N PRO A 184 -18.32 -2.59 -10.30
CA PRO A 184 -19.21 -3.75 -10.24
C PRO A 184 -18.45 -5.03 -9.89
N LEU A 185 -19.17 -6.14 -9.69
CA LEU A 185 -18.59 -7.47 -9.42
C LEU A 185 -17.70 -7.51 -8.15
N GLY A 186 -18.00 -6.63 -7.19
CA GLY A 186 -17.22 -6.50 -5.95
C GLY A 186 -15.80 -5.98 -6.18
N GLY A 187 -15.59 -5.18 -7.23
CA GLY A 187 -14.33 -4.47 -7.48
C GLY A 187 -14.02 -3.41 -6.42
N GLY A 188 -15.03 -3.01 -5.64
CA GLY A 188 -14.91 -2.05 -4.55
C GLY A 188 -14.41 -0.70 -5.07
N ALA A 189 -13.67 0.02 -4.24
CA ALA A 189 -13.19 1.35 -4.61
C ALA A 189 -12.21 1.37 -5.79
N GLY A 190 -11.54 0.28 -6.18
CA GLY A 190 -10.53 0.29 -7.24
C GLY A 190 -9.33 -0.64 -6.96
N PRO A 191 -8.32 -0.69 -7.86
CA PRO A 191 -7.11 -1.45 -7.63
C PRO A 191 -6.17 -0.76 -6.61
N PRO A 192 -5.38 -1.50 -5.82
CA PRO A 192 -5.33 -2.95 -5.77
C PRO A 192 -6.51 -3.53 -4.97
N ARG A 193 -7.22 -4.51 -5.55
CA ARG A 193 -8.31 -5.23 -4.87
C ARG A 193 -7.80 -6.14 -3.74
N HIS A 194 -6.61 -6.69 -3.92
CA HIS A 194 -6.01 -7.69 -3.05
C HIS A 194 -4.47 -7.67 -3.16
N PRO A 195 -3.74 -8.38 -2.28
CA PRO A 195 -2.29 -8.49 -2.40
C PRO A 195 -1.86 -9.05 -3.76
N ARG A 196 -0.74 -8.54 -4.31
CA ARG A 196 -0.23 -8.90 -5.65
C ARG A 196 -1.18 -8.57 -6.82
N CYS A 197 -2.14 -7.66 -6.63
CA CYS A 197 -3.01 -7.24 -7.73
C CYS A 197 -2.18 -6.60 -8.85
N ARG A 198 -2.38 -7.05 -10.09
CA ARG A 198 -1.69 -6.59 -11.31
C ARG A 198 -2.59 -5.71 -12.18
N CYS A 199 -3.49 -4.98 -11.53
CA CYS A 199 -4.49 -4.15 -12.17
C CYS A 199 -4.19 -2.69 -11.91
N TRP A 200 -4.67 -1.81 -12.78
CA TRP A 200 -4.63 -0.36 -12.60
C TRP A 200 -5.95 0.22 -13.09
N GLU A 201 -6.11 1.52 -12.94
CA GLU A 201 -7.27 2.22 -13.48
C GLU A 201 -6.86 3.47 -14.24
N THR A 202 -7.72 3.89 -15.15
CA THR A 202 -7.60 5.16 -15.86
C THR A 202 -8.81 6.03 -15.55
N LEU A 203 -8.57 7.32 -15.48
CA LEU A 203 -9.59 8.36 -15.31
C LEU A 203 -9.88 9.01 -16.64
N LYS A 204 -11.15 9.18 -16.96
CA LYS A 204 -11.61 9.98 -18.09
C LYS A 204 -12.40 11.18 -17.56
N PRO A 205 -11.96 12.42 -17.83
CA PRO A 205 -12.73 13.60 -17.44
C PRO A 205 -14.01 13.68 -18.29
N ILE A 206 -15.11 14.01 -17.63
CA ILE A 206 -16.38 14.36 -18.24
C ILE A 206 -16.64 15.82 -17.88
N VAL A 207 -16.66 16.67 -18.91
CA VAL A 207 -16.96 18.10 -18.73
C VAL A 207 -18.32 18.22 -18.09
N SER A 208 -18.37 18.84 -16.91
CA SER A 208 -19.62 19.24 -16.28
C SER A 208 -20.31 20.20 -17.24
N GLY A 209 -21.44 19.79 -17.84
CA GLY A 209 -22.23 20.67 -18.69
C GLY A 209 -22.76 21.87 -17.87
N PRO A 210 -23.06 23.01 -18.52
CA PRO A 210 -23.73 24.13 -17.87
C PRO A 210 -25.12 23.75 -17.34
#